data_AF-A0A7S1DBZ3-F1
#
_entry.id   AF-A0A7S1DBZ3-F1
#
_cell.length_a   1.000
_cell.length_b   1.000
_cell.length_c   1.000
_cell.angle_alpha   90.00
_cell.angle_beta   90.00
_cell.angle_gamma   90.00
#
_symmetry.space_group_name_H-M   'P 1'
#
loop_
_entity.id
_entity.type
_entity.pdbx_description
1 polymer ?
#
loop_
_entity_poly.entity_id
_entity_poly.type
_entity_poly.pdbx_seq_one_letter_code
_entity_poly.pdbx_strand_id
1 'polypeptide(L)'
;MTADILGCFMSPSLGVTEDMEEAPLEVNYDSVELTYLYQAIEDKAFMAAIDFLESGKPEVATEVRTWVTRYEKAVPGKIRWSQLPLHAALVFKAPIKVIQLLVKQFPKAVRCTNDQSMLPLHLAFRHGASDNTLHLLMKEFPEAINAKDYRGRDPLAYAPMGDSWKKGEIINMYLEKKSVVAEPSSEPATPNSEISRGFRTDESAATAAATAKVLELEKQNEELVASATHSKREVSKLQEEVNALKEEKAEKEKAEKLEAERKAAEQKEVAIEDDSGRKKKGLKRVFKGMFKPKTKA
;
A
#
# COMPACT_ATOMS: atom_id res chain seq x y z
N MET A 1 17.20 -29.06 24.76
CA MET A 1 18.18 -28.56 23.76
C MET A 1 17.44 -28.40 22.45
N THR A 2 16.87 -27.21 22.21
CA THR A 2 16.17 -26.82 20.97
C THR A 2 16.15 -25.30 20.92
N ALA A 3 17.31 -24.70 20.63
CA ALA A 3 17.48 -23.27 20.43
C ALA A 3 18.18 -23.10 19.07
N ASP A 4 17.38 -23.06 18.00
CA ASP A 4 17.89 -23.09 16.61
C ASP A 4 16.86 -22.58 15.58
N ILE A 5 15.83 -21.84 16.01
CA ILE A 5 14.79 -21.28 15.13
C ILE A 5 14.58 -19.83 15.54
N LEU A 6 14.49 -18.93 14.54
CA LEU A 6 14.49 -17.46 14.67
C LEU A 6 15.85 -16.76 14.84
N GLY A 7 16.93 -17.34 14.29
CA GLY A 7 18.01 -16.50 13.77
C GLY A 7 17.48 -15.65 12.61
N CYS A 8 17.82 -14.36 12.56
CA CYS A 8 17.49 -13.51 11.43
C CYS A 8 18.03 -14.14 10.14
N PHE A 9 17.15 -14.43 9.17
CA PHE A 9 17.58 -14.78 7.81
C PHE A 9 18.03 -13.54 7.03
N MET A 10 19.01 -12.82 7.59
CA MET A 10 19.91 -11.92 6.87
C MET A 10 20.91 -12.80 6.12
N SER A 11 20.97 -12.67 4.80
CA SER A 11 21.89 -13.46 3.98
C SER A 11 23.36 -13.14 4.32
N PRO A 12 24.21 -14.11 4.69
CA PRO A 12 25.60 -13.86 5.02
C PRO A 12 26.43 -13.68 3.74
N SER A 13 26.46 -12.48 3.18
CA SER A 13 27.37 -12.16 2.05
C SER A 13 27.84 -10.71 1.92
N LEU A 14 27.35 -9.75 2.72
CA LEU A 14 27.82 -8.34 2.67
C LEU A 14 27.90 -7.69 4.05
N GLY A 15 29.12 -7.37 4.49
CA GLY A 15 29.48 -6.34 5.50
C GLY A 15 28.66 -6.28 6.79
N VAL A 16 29.11 -6.98 7.84
CA VAL A 16 28.52 -6.89 9.19
C VAL A 16 28.90 -5.59 9.89
N THR A 17 27.92 -4.87 10.45
CA THR A 17 28.10 -3.97 11.58
C THR A 17 27.32 -4.50 12.77
N GLU A 18 27.94 -4.53 13.94
CA GLU A 18 27.40 -5.10 15.18
C GLU A 18 26.26 -4.25 15.76
N ASP A 19 25.01 -4.56 15.40
CA ASP A 19 23.82 -4.22 16.20
C ASP A 19 23.44 -5.48 17.01
N MET A 20 23.31 -5.37 18.34
CA MET A 20 22.93 -6.51 19.19
C MET A 20 21.52 -7.00 18.82
N GLU A 21 21.41 -8.22 18.30
CA GLU A 21 20.13 -8.79 17.84
C GLU A 21 19.16 -9.08 19.00
N GLU A 22 18.25 -8.13 19.26
CA GLU A 22 16.97 -8.41 19.89
C GLU A 22 16.24 -9.47 19.06
N ALA A 23 15.86 -10.59 19.68
CA ALA A 23 15.25 -11.72 18.97
C ALA A 23 14.02 -11.24 18.17
N PRO A 24 13.84 -11.69 16.91
CA PRO A 24 12.77 -11.20 16.06
C PRO A 24 11.42 -11.58 16.67
N LEU A 25 10.53 -10.59 16.80
CA LEU A 25 9.20 -10.79 17.34
C LEU A 25 8.41 -11.75 16.43
N GLU A 26 7.83 -12.81 16.99
CA GLU A 26 6.98 -13.76 16.27
C GLU A 26 5.62 -13.90 16.97
N VAL A 27 4.56 -14.03 16.18
CA VAL A 27 3.26 -14.55 16.61
C VAL A 27 2.85 -15.75 15.75
N ASN A 28 2.21 -16.74 16.38
CA ASN A 28 1.62 -17.88 15.68
C ASN A 28 0.31 -17.45 14.99
N TYR A 29 0.21 -17.68 13.68
CA TYR A 29 -0.96 -17.36 12.86
C TYR A 29 -2.27 -18.01 13.33
N ASP A 30 -2.21 -19.26 13.81
CA ASP A 30 -3.40 -19.97 14.32
C ASP A 30 -3.73 -19.61 15.79
N SER A 31 -3.12 -18.54 16.34
CA SER A 31 -3.37 -18.05 17.70
C SER A 31 -4.40 -16.90 17.74
N VAL A 32 -4.94 -16.63 18.93
CA VAL A 32 -5.88 -15.52 19.17
C VAL A 32 -5.20 -14.14 19.24
N GLU A 33 -3.87 -14.09 19.20
CA GLU A 33 -3.05 -12.88 19.38
C GLU A 33 -2.51 -12.34 18.04
N LEU A 34 -3.03 -12.83 16.90
CA LEU A 34 -2.65 -12.38 15.57
C LEU A 34 -2.77 -10.86 15.43
N THR A 35 -1.71 -10.22 14.91
CA THR A 35 -1.59 -8.76 14.85
C THR A 35 -2.69 -8.12 14.00
N TYR A 36 -3.19 -6.97 14.46
CA TYR A 36 -4.28 -6.26 13.78
C TYR A 36 -3.92 -5.91 12.33
N LEU A 37 -2.70 -5.42 12.12
CA LEU A 37 -2.15 -5.05 10.83
C LEU A 37 -2.10 -6.24 9.86
N TYR A 38 -1.67 -7.42 10.31
CA TYR A 38 -1.60 -8.59 9.45
C TYR A 38 -3.00 -9.06 9.05
N GLN A 39 -3.92 -9.14 10.02
CA GLN A 39 -5.33 -9.49 9.77
C GLN A 39 -5.97 -8.51 8.76
N ALA A 40 -5.80 -7.20 8.96
CA ALA A 40 -6.32 -6.17 8.05
C ALA A 40 -5.73 -6.26 6.62
N ILE A 41 -4.48 -6.72 6.48
CA ILE A 41 -3.84 -6.96 5.18
C ILE A 41 -4.39 -8.23 4.51
N GLU A 42 -4.56 -9.32 5.26
CA GLU A 42 -5.13 -10.60 4.77
C GLU A 42 -6.59 -10.44 4.33
N ASP A 43 -7.41 -9.76 5.14
CA ASP A 43 -8.81 -9.42 4.83
C ASP A 43 -8.95 -8.37 3.72
N LYS A 44 -7.83 -7.83 3.22
CA LYS A 44 -7.77 -6.74 2.23
C LYS A 44 -8.48 -5.46 2.68
N ALA A 45 -8.61 -5.26 3.99
CA ALA A 45 -9.11 -4.06 4.63
C ALA A 45 -8.04 -2.94 4.60
N PHE A 46 -7.53 -2.62 3.41
CA PHE A 46 -6.35 -1.78 3.23
C PHE A 46 -6.51 -0.35 3.75
N MET A 47 -7.73 0.18 3.82
CA MET A 47 -8.00 1.48 4.48
C MET A 47 -7.74 1.38 5.98
N ALA A 48 -8.26 0.35 6.66
CA ALA A 48 -8.03 0.12 8.07
C ALA A 48 -6.55 -0.16 8.40
N ALA A 49 -5.83 -0.84 7.50
CA ALA A 49 -4.38 -0.99 7.59
C ALA A 49 -3.64 0.36 7.46
N ILE A 50 -4.06 1.25 6.55
CA ILE A 50 -3.51 2.61 6.42
C ILE A 50 -3.81 3.43 7.69
N ASP A 51 -5.06 3.46 8.14
CA ASP A 51 -5.49 4.17 9.34
C ASP A 51 -4.68 3.74 10.57
N PHE A 52 -4.43 2.43 10.73
CA PHE A 52 -3.57 1.90 11.77
C PHE A 52 -2.12 2.37 11.62
N LEU A 53 -1.51 2.21 10.44
CA LEU A 53 -0.13 2.62 10.16
C LEU A 53 0.12 4.12 10.35
N GLU A 54 -0.90 4.96 10.11
CA GLU A 54 -0.83 6.42 10.28
C GLU A 54 -1.34 6.91 11.66
N SER A 55 -1.91 6.03 12.49
CA SER A 55 -2.51 6.39 13.79
C SER A 55 -1.56 6.91 14.87
N GLY A 56 -0.24 6.73 14.71
CA GLY A 56 0.77 7.08 15.72
C GLY A 56 0.76 6.19 16.97
N LYS A 57 -0.03 5.11 16.97
CA LYS A 57 -0.09 4.10 18.04
C LYS A 57 1.27 3.40 18.25
N PRO A 58 1.71 3.13 19.50
CA PRO A 58 2.97 2.44 19.76
C PRO A 58 3.00 1.02 19.20
N GLU A 59 1.85 0.35 19.13
CA GLU A 59 1.70 -1.00 18.57
C GLU A 59 2.16 -1.07 17.10
N VAL A 60 2.08 0.04 16.34
CA VAL A 60 2.52 0.11 14.95
C VAL A 60 3.99 -0.27 14.82
N ALA A 61 4.87 0.21 15.71
CA ALA A 61 6.30 -0.08 15.68
C ALA A 61 6.65 -1.53 16.07
N THR A 62 5.69 -2.25 16.67
CA THR A 62 5.79 -3.68 16.96
C THR A 62 5.25 -4.48 15.78
N GLU A 63 3.98 -4.28 15.40
CA GLU A 63 3.31 -5.14 14.43
C GLU A 63 3.98 -5.14 13.05
N VAL A 64 4.55 -4.01 12.59
CA VAL A 64 5.25 -3.94 11.29
C VAL A 64 6.50 -4.85 11.19
N ARG A 65 7.08 -5.22 12.33
CA ARG A 65 8.28 -6.07 12.44
C ARG A 65 8.00 -7.45 13.07
N THR A 66 6.76 -7.73 13.46
CA THR A 66 6.37 -9.05 13.95
C THR A 66 6.22 -10.03 12.79
N TRP A 67 6.94 -11.14 12.86
CA TRP A 67 6.75 -12.29 11.99
C TRP A 67 5.44 -13.00 12.35
N VAL A 68 4.63 -13.27 11.34
CA VAL A 68 3.47 -14.15 11.48
C VAL A 68 3.86 -15.51 10.92
N THR A 69 3.98 -16.49 11.81
CA THR A 69 4.43 -17.85 11.46
C THR A 69 3.27 -18.82 11.62
N ARG A 70 3.03 -19.65 10.59
CA ARG A 70 2.08 -20.75 10.66
C ARG A 70 2.81 -22.08 10.72
N TYR A 71 2.33 -22.98 11.56
CA TYR A 71 2.92 -24.29 11.80
C TYR A 71 2.09 -25.44 11.18
N GLU A 72 2.73 -26.56 10.84
CA GLU A 72 2.05 -27.74 10.32
C GLU A 72 1.33 -28.50 11.44
N LYS A 73 0.01 -28.63 11.35
CA LYS A 73 -0.83 -29.31 12.37
C LYS A 73 -0.41 -30.75 12.69
N ALA A 74 0.21 -31.44 11.73
CA ALA A 74 0.64 -32.83 11.86
C ALA A 74 2.06 -33.00 12.44
N VAL A 75 2.88 -31.94 12.49
CA VAL A 75 4.29 -32.02 12.91
C VAL A 75 4.63 -30.81 13.79
N PRO A 76 4.65 -30.97 15.13
CA PRO A 76 4.96 -29.89 16.06
C PRO A 76 6.28 -29.19 15.72
N GLY A 77 6.28 -27.85 15.77
CA GLY A 77 7.45 -27.02 15.48
C GLY A 77 7.84 -26.91 14.00
N LYS A 78 7.25 -27.70 13.09
CA LYS A 78 7.51 -27.55 11.65
C LYS A 78 6.78 -26.32 11.11
N ILE A 79 7.54 -25.31 10.68
CA ILE A 79 7.00 -24.14 9.98
C ILE A 79 6.37 -24.57 8.65
N ARG A 80 5.17 -24.06 8.37
CA ARG A 80 4.45 -24.18 7.09
C ARG A 80 4.70 -22.96 6.20
N TRP A 81 4.74 -21.78 6.81
CA TRP A 81 5.21 -20.51 6.23
C TRP A 81 5.47 -19.48 7.34
N SER A 82 6.28 -18.45 7.08
CA SER A 82 6.53 -17.33 8.00
C SER A 82 6.72 -16.02 7.25
N GLN A 83 5.98 -14.97 7.62
CA GLN A 83 5.92 -13.71 6.87
C GLN A 83 5.75 -12.48 7.76
N LEU A 84 6.62 -11.47 7.58
CA LEU A 84 6.31 -10.07 7.98
C LEU A 84 5.11 -9.50 7.21
N PRO A 85 4.41 -8.47 7.74
CA PRO A 85 3.32 -7.78 7.04
C PRO A 85 3.68 -7.25 5.64
N LEU A 86 4.95 -6.87 5.39
CA LEU A 86 5.40 -6.47 4.06
C LEU A 86 5.31 -7.59 3.02
N HIS A 87 5.62 -8.84 3.40
CA HIS A 87 5.47 -10.00 2.51
C HIS A 87 3.99 -10.24 2.22
N ALA A 88 3.14 -10.26 3.26
CA ALA A 88 1.70 -10.44 3.14
C ALA A 88 1.07 -9.36 2.23
N ALA A 89 1.44 -8.09 2.42
CA ALA A 89 0.94 -6.98 1.61
C ALA A 89 1.25 -7.15 0.12
N LEU A 90 2.39 -7.74 -0.24
CA LEU A 90 2.73 -8.05 -1.64
C LEU A 90 1.96 -9.27 -2.16
N VAL A 91 1.81 -10.32 -1.33
CA VAL A 91 1.03 -11.53 -1.66
C VAL A 91 -0.44 -11.20 -1.95
N PHE A 92 -1.05 -10.39 -1.08
CA PHE A 92 -2.45 -9.95 -1.17
C PHE A 92 -2.67 -8.75 -2.10
N LYS A 93 -1.62 -8.26 -2.77
CA LYS A 93 -1.64 -7.15 -3.74
C LYS A 93 -2.18 -5.82 -3.17
N ALA A 94 -1.70 -5.45 -1.99
CA ALA A 94 -2.05 -4.22 -1.32
C ALA A 94 -1.69 -2.96 -2.15
N PRO A 95 -2.44 -1.85 -2.04
CA PRO A 95 -2.11 -0.59 -2.68
C PRO A 95 -0.71 -0.09 -2.31
N ILE A 96 -0.04 0.61 -3.23
CA ILE A 96 1.30 1.19 -3.03
C ILE A 96 1.43 1.99 -1.73
N LYS A 97 0.39 2.69 -1.30
CA LYS A 97 0.33 3.46 -0.04
C LYS A 97 0.55 2.57 1.20
N VAL A 98 0.01 1.35 1.23
CA VAL A 98 0.26 0.38 2.31
C VAL A 98 1.74 -0.03 2.31
N ILE A 99 2.28 -0.37 1.13
CA ILE A 99 3.70 -0.77 1.00
C ILE A 99 4.63 0.37 1.43
N GLN A 100 4.37 1.60 0.99
CA GLN A 100 5.13 2.79 1.37
C GLN A 100 5.12 3.03 2.89
N LEU A 101 3.98 2.84 3.55
CA LEU A 101 3.88 2.99 5.00
C LEU A 101 4.61 1.86 5.74
N LEU A 102 4.47 0.60 5.33
CA LEU A 102 5.21 -0.53 5.91
C LEU A 102 6.72 -0.33 5.80
N VAL A 103 7.21 0.03 4.61
CA VAL A 103 8.63 0.31 4.36
C VAL A 103 9.11 1.52 5.16
N LYS A 104 8.31 2.59 5.28
CA LYS A 104 8.65 3.77 6.10
C LYS A 104 8.77 3.44 7.59
N GLN A 105 7.84 2.66 8.13
CA GLN A 105 7.80 2.33 9.56
C GLN A 105 8.85 1.27 9.95
N PHE A 106 9.21 0.37 9.04
CA PHE A 106 10.28 -0.62 9.28
C PHE A 106 11.13 -0.87 8.02
N PRO A 107 12.11 0.01 7.71
CA PRO A 107 12.92 -0.10 6.49
C PRO A 107 13.70 -1.41 6.37
N LYS A 108 14.17 -1.98 7.50
CA LYS A 108 14.90 -3.27 7.50
C LYS A 108 14.05 -4.42 6.89
N ALA A 109 12.71 -4.32 6.87
CA ALA A 109 11.81 -5.32 6.28
C ALA A 109 12.12 -5.68 4.81
N VAL A 110 12.64 -4.74 4.00
CA VAL A 110 12.93 -5.02 2.58
C VAL A 110 14.08 -6.03 2.40
N ARG A 111 14.90 -6.22 3.44
CA ARG A 111 16.07 -7.12 3.48
C ARG A 111 15.77 -8.47 4.16
N CYS A 112 14.64 -8.57 4.85
CA CYS A 112 14.18 -9.80 5.48
C CYS A 112 13.72 -10.81 4.43
N THR A 113 13.98 -12.10 4.62
CA THR A 113 13.46 -13.16 3.74
C THR A 113 12.43 -14.01 4.46
N ASN A 114 11.37 -14.42 3.76
CA ASN A 114 10.38 -15.35 4.31
C ASN A 114 10.95 -16.78 4.48
N ASP A 115 10.11 -17.73 4.90
CA ASP A 115 10.42 -19.16 5.03
C ASP A 115 10.98 -19.84 3.75
N GLN A 116 10.77 -19.24 2.58
CA GLN A 116 11.29 -19.69 1.29
C GLN A 116 12.59 -18.96 0.90
N SER A 117 13.24 -18.28 1.83
CA SER A 117 14.34 -17.33 1.58
C SER A 117 14.01 -16.26 0.52
N MET A 118 12.72 -15.95 0.30
CA MET A 118 12.29 -14.94 -0.66
C MET A 118 12.24 -13.57 0.00
N LEU A 119 13.06 -12.63 -0.49
CA LEU A 119 12.89 -11.20 -0.21
C LEU A 119 11.54 -10.68 -0.72
N PRO A 120 11.01 -9.57 -0.15
CA PRO A 120 9.86 -8.84 -0.67
C PRO A 120 9.92 -8.59 -2.18
N LEU A 121 11.09 -8.28 -2.74
CA LEU A 121 11.23 -8.05 -4.19
C LEU A 121 10.84 -9.30 -5.02
N HIS A 122 11.19 -10.51 -4.59
CA HIS A 122 10.76 -11.75 -5.28
C HIS A 122 9.23 -11.91 -5.26
N LEU A 123 8.58 -11.59 -4.14
CA LEU A 123 7.12 -11.65 -4.02
C LEU A 123 6.46 -10.58 -4.89
N ALA A 124 7.03 -9.37 -4.96
CA ALA A 124 6.55 -8.29 -5.81
C ALA A 124 6.55 -8.69 -7.30
N PHE A 125 7.62 -9.34 -7.80
CA PHE A 125 7.63 -9.92 -9.14
C PHE A 125 6.60 -11.06 -9.30
N ARG A 126 6.63 -12.05 -8.40
CA ARG A 126 5.74 -13.24 -8.42
C ARG A 126 4.26 -12.90 -8.42
N HIS A 127 3.85 -11.82 -7.75
CA HIS A 127 2.45 -11.41 -7.63
C HIS A 127 2.06 -10.29 -8.62
N GLY A 128 2.99 -9.81 -9.45
CA GLY A 128 2.73 -8.75 -10.44
C GLY A 128 2.42 -7.40 -9.79
N ALA A 129 3.30 -6.96 -8.89
CA ALA A 129 3.21 -5.65 -8.25
C ALA A 129 3.45 -4.49 -9.24
N SER A 130 2.96 -3.31 -8.88
CA SER A 130 3.01 -2.11 -9.74
C SER A 130 4.43 -1.53 -9.92
N ASP A 131 4.59 -0.68 -10.93
CA ASP A 131 5.79 0.12 -11.22
C ASP A 131 6.38 0.75 -9.97
N ASN A 132 5.54 1.52 -9.29
CA ASN A 132 5.90 2.25 -8.08
C ASN A 132 6.29 1.33 -6.93
N THR A 133 5.74 0.10 -6.88
CA THR A 133 6.07 -0.90 -5.84
C THR A 133 7.45 -1.49 -6.09
N LEU A 134 7.74 -1.89 -7.32
CA LEU A 134 9.03 -2.47 -7.68
C LEU A 134 10.14 -1.41 -7.60
N HIS A 135 9.90 -0.18 -8.09
CA HIS A 135 10.81 0.95 -7.92
C HIS A 135 11.11 1.25 -6.44
N LEU A 136 10.08 1.30 -5.57
CA LEU A 136 10.26 1.52 -4.13
C LEU A 136 11.17 0.44 -3.50
N LEU A 137 10.86 -0.84 -3.72
CA LEU A 137 11.63 -1.93 -3.10
C LEU A 137 13.08 -1.99 -3.63
N MET A 138 13.29 -1.75 -4.92
CA MET A 138 14.63 -1.70 -5.52
C MET A 138 15.43 -0.47 -5.08
N LYS A 139 14.76 0.65 -4.77
CA LYS A 139 15.43 1.84 -4.23
C LYS A 139 15.97 1.61 -2.82
N GLU A 140 15.21 0.96 -1.95
CA GLU A 140 15.61 0.70 -0.56
C GLU A 140 16.59 -0.47 -0.41
N PHE A 141 16.56 -1.44 -1.34
CA PHE A 141 17.54 -2.55 -1.39
C PHE A 141 17.88 -2.96 -2.84
N PRO A 142 18.81 -2.25 -3.51
CA PRO A 142 19.19 -2.54 -4.89
C PRO A 142 19.74 -3.96 -5.11
N GLU A 143 20.49 -4.50 -4.15
CA GLU A 143 21.16 -5.80 -4.26
C GLU A 143 20.16 -6.97 -4.27
N ALA A 144 18.93 -6.75 -3.80
CA ALA A 144 17.82 -7.71 -3.83
C ALA A 144 17.57 -8.31 -5.22
N ILE A 145 17.90 -7.58 -6.28
CA ILE A 145 17.66 -8.00 -7.67
C ILE A 145 18.56 -9.17 -8.12
N ASN A 146 19.69 -9.39 -7.45
CA ASN A 146 20.59 -10.53 -7.72
C ASN A 146 20.49 -11.62 -6.64
N ALA A 147 19.90 -11.30 -5.48
CA ALA A 147 19.72 -12.23 -4.37
C ALA A 147 18.95 -13.47 -4.84
N LYS A 148 19.29 -14.63 -4.30
CA LYS A 148 18.68 -15.91 -4.67
C LYS A 148 17.83 -16.46 -3.54
N ASP A 149 16.64 -16.95 -3.89
CA ASP A 149 15.77 -17.71 -3.00
C ASP A 149 16.34 -19.12 -2.67
N TYR A 150 15.62 -19.88 -1.86
CA TYR A 150 15.99 -21.27 -1.49
C TYR A 150 16.12 -22.25 -2.69
N ARG A 151 15.70 -21.84 -3.89
CA ARG A 151 15.76 -22.59 -5.15
C ARG A 151 16.80 -22.04 -6.13
N GLY A 152 17.64 -21.09 -5.71
CA GLY A 152 18.66 -20.48 -6.57
C GLY A 152 18.10 -19.48 -7.60
N ARG A 153 16.86 -18.99 -7.40
CA ARG A 153 16.17 -18.08 -8.32
C ARG A 153 16.20 -16.65 -7.81
N ASP A 154 16.46 -15.71 -8.70
CA ASP A 154 16.36 -14.27 -8.45
C ASP A 154 14.92 -13.77 -8.61
N PRO A 155 14.61 -12.50 -8.28
CA PRO A 155 13.26 -11.95 -8.44
C PRO A 155 12.77 -11.97 -9.89
N LEU A 156 13.66 -11.79 -10.88
CA LEU A 156 13.26 -11.74 -12.28
C LEU A 156 12.77 -13.10 -12.81
N ALA A 157 13.31 -14.21 -12.30
CA ALA A 157 12.83 -15.56 -12.57
C ALA A 157 11.38 -15.83 -12.11
N TYR A 158 10.75 -14.87 -11.42
CA TYR A 158 9.33 -14.89 -11.04
C TYR A 158 8.45 -13.93 -11.85
N ALA A 159 9.00 -13.17 -12.80
CA ALA A 159 8.22 -12.29 -13.66
C ALA A 159 7.18 -13.08 -14.48
N PRO A 160 5.92 -12.62 -14.59
CA PRO A 160 4.91 -13.24 -15.45
C PRO A 160 5.33 -13.26 -16.92
N MET A 161 5.07 -14.38 -17.60
CA MET A 161 5.33 -14.52 -19.04
C MET A 161 4.09 -14.14 -19.87
N GLY A 162 4.29 -13.45 -20.99
CA GLY A 162 3.24 -13.12 -21.97
C GLY A 162 2.51 -11.78 -21.76
N ASP A 163 1.50 -11.52 -22.58
CA ASP A 163 0.86 -10.20 -22.77
C ASP A 163 0.07 -9.65 -21.57
N SER A 164 0.04 -10.37 -20.44
CA SER A 164 -0.61 -9.95 -19.19
C SER A 164 -0.01 -8.70 -18.53
N TRP A 165 1.05 -8.12 -19.12
CA TRP A 165 1.89 -7.10 -18.51
C TRP A 165 1.97 -5.78 -19.32
N LYS A 166 1.11 -4.80 -19.02
CA LYS A 166 1.24 -3.32 -19.20
C LYS A 166 0.21 -2.63 -18.26
N LYS A 167 0.35 -1.40 -17.74
CA LYS A 167 1.37 -0.34 -17.88
C LYS A 167 2.41 -0.40 -16.74
N GLY A 168 3.69 -0.11 -16.98
CA GLY A 168 4.32 0.09 -18.28
C GLY A 168 5.73 0.63 -18.13
N GLU A 169 6.73 -0.22 -18.40
CA GLU A 169 8.19 -0.04 -18.22
C GLU A 169 8.85 -0.74 -17.01
N ILE A 170 8.13 -1.57 -16.25
CA ILE A 170 8.60 -1.95 -14.90
C ILE A 170 9.95 -2.67 -14.77
N ILE A 171 10.31 -3.82 -15.34
CA ILE A 171 9.86 -4.78 -16.38
C ILE A 171 10.05 -4.43 -17.86
N ASN A 172 10.04 -3.17 -18.26
CA ASN A 172 11.04 -2.83 -19.25
C ASN A 172 12.36 -3.02 -18.51
N MET A 173 12.67 -2.30 -17.44
CA MET A 173 13.81 -2.60 -16.55
C MET A 173 13.63 -3.91 -15.76
N TYR A 174 14.15 -5.03 -16.25
CA TYR A 174 15.60 -5.26 -16.29
C TYR A 174 16.34 -4.74 -17.53
N LEU A 175 15.59 -4.47 -18.60
CA LEU A 175 15.77 -3.83 -19.92
C LEU A 175 17.04 -4.09 -20.69
N GLU A 176 18.18 -3.89 -20.05
CA GLU A 176 19.49 -3.76 -20.67
C GLU A 176 20.55 -4.55 -19.90
N LYS A 177 20.16 -5.57 -19.14
CA LYS A 177 21.08 -6.45 -18.40
C LYS A 177 21.13 -7.93 -18.85
N LYS A 178 20.69 -8.44 -20.01
CA LYS A 178 20.02 -7.97 -21.26
C LYS A 178 20.79 -7.11 -22.29
N SER A 179 21.91 -6.45 -21.99
CA SER A 179 22.86 -5.99 -23.03
C SER A 179 24.34 -6.28 -22.73
N VAL A 180 24.77 -6.37 -21.46
CA VAL A 180 26.21 -6.46 -21.08
C VAL A 180 26.59 -7.76 -20.33
N VAL A 181 26.09 -8.93 -20.79
CA VAL A 181 26.68 -10.24 -20.41
C VAL A 181 27.46 -10.84 -21.60
N ALA A 182 27.84 -9.99 -22.55
CA ALA A 182 28.63 -10.32 -23.72
C ALA A 182 30.11 -10.04 -23.46
N GLU A 183 30.82 -11.06 -22.98
CA GLU A 183 32.21 -11.42 -23.31
C GLU A 183 32.55 -12.71 -22.52
N PRO A 184 32.67 -13.88 -23.17
CA PRO A 184 33.07 -15.10 -22.48
C PRO A 184 34.60 -15.07 -22.26
N SER A 185 35.04 -14.85 -21.03
CA SER A 185 36.47 -14.89 -20.68
C SER A 185 37.03 -16.33 -20.74
N SER A 186 37.30 -16.81 -21.95
CA SER A 186 38.15 -17.97 -22.20
C SER A 186 39.60 -17.49 -22.38
N GLU A 187 40.37 -17.55 -21.29
CA GLU A 187 41.82 -17.66 -21.36
C GLU A 187 42.20 -19.16 -21.39
N PRO A 188 43.27 -19.57 -22.11
CA PRO A 188 44.59 -18.98 -21.90
C PRO A 188 45.51 -18.76 -23.13
N ALA A 189 46.61 -18.07 -22.83
CA ALA A 189 47.93 -18.07 -23.50
C ALA A 189 48.13 -17.17 -24.74
N THR A 190 48.84 -16.07 -24.52
CA THR A 190 49.79 -15.48 -25.48
C THR A 190 51.10 -16.31 -25.46
N PRO A 191 51.97 -16.29 -26.51
CA PRO A 191 52.82 -15.12 -26.78
C PRO A 191 53.12 -14.78 -28.25
N ASN A 192 53.42 -13.49 -28.47
CA ASN A 192 54.21 -12.90 -29.56
C ASN A 192 53.77 -13.06 -31.03
N SER A 193 53.45 -11.93 -31.68
CA SER A 193 54.45 -11.19 -32.49
C SER A 193 53.93 -9.83 -32.96
N GLU A 194 54.86 -8.96 -33.35
CA GLU A 194 54.63 -7.55 -33.69
C GLU A 194 53.95 -7.38 -35.06
N ILE A 195 52.92 -6.53 -35.18
CA ILE A 195 52.74 -5.69 -36.37
C ILE A 195 52.34 -4.28 -35.95
N SER A 196 53.20 -3.32 -36.31
CA SER A 196 52.93 -1.89 -36.22
C SER A 196 52.26 -1.39 -37.50
N ARG A 197 51.12 -0.70 -37.35
CA ARG A 197 50.69 0.52 -38.09
C ARG A 197 49.28 0.90 -37.63
N GLY A 198 49.05 2.20 -37.41
CA GLY A 198 47.84 2.67 -36.73
C GLY A 198 46.81 3.33 -37.64
N PHE A 199 45.71 3.75 -37.03
CA PHE A 199 44.94 4.92 -37.44
C PHE A 199 44.36 5.60 -36.19
N ARG A 200 44.32 6.93 -36.18
CA ARG A 200 43.68 7.73 -35.12
C ARG A 200 42.33 8.27 -35.62
N THR A 201 41.54 8.76 -34.67
CA THR A 201 40.35 9.63 -34.79
C THR A 201 39.10 9.05 -35.49
N ASP A 202 38.13 8.64 -34.67
CA ASP A 202 36.69 8.93 -34.90
C ASP A 202 35.84 9.03 -33.60
N GLU A 203 36.47 8.93 -32.43
CA GLU A 203 35.79 8.91 -31.11
C GLU A 203 35.19 10.27 -30.69
N SER A 204 35.63 11.36 -31.31
CA SER A 204 35.20 12.73 -30.98
C SER A 204 33.81 13.11 -31.52
N ALA A 205 33.31 12.43 -32.56
CA ALA A 205 32.01 12.75 -33.14
C ALA A 205 30.86 12.05 -32.38
N ALA A 206 31.07 10.78 -32.00
CA ALA A 206 30.09 10.01 -31.24
C ALA A 206 29.86 10.56 -29.83
N THR A 207 30.94 10.99 -29.15
CA THR A 207 30.85 11.64 -27.83
C THR A 207 30.11 12.97 -27.90
N ALA A 208 30.45 13.85 -28.84
CA ALA A 208 29.76 15.13 -29.02
C ALA A 208 28.26 14.97 -29.32
N ALA A 209 27.88 13.99 -30.15
CA ALA A 209 26.48 13.67 -30.44
C ALA A 209 25.73 13.15 -29.21
N ALA A 210 26.39 12.35 -28.35
CA ALA A 210 25.82 11.90 -27.09
C ALA A 210 25.60 13.07 -26.11
N THR A 211 26.58 13.96 -25.95
CA THR A 211 26.47 15.14 -25.06
C THR A 211 25.34 16.08 -25.49
N ALA A 212 25.19 16.33 -26.80
CA ALA A 212 24.10 17.15 -27.32
C ALA A 212 22.71 16.55 -27.02
N LYS A 213 22.59 15.21 -27.05
CA LYS A 213 21.33 14.52 -26.74
C LYS A 213 21.00 14.52 -25.25
N VAL A 214 22.00 14.48 -24.37
CA VAL A 214 21.81 14.63 -22.92
C VAL A 214 21.26 16.02 -22.59
N LEU A 215 21.86 17.09 -23.13
CA LEU A 215 21.40 18.47 -22.91
C LEU A 215 19.95 18.71 -23.38
N GLU A 216 19.55 18.12 -24.51
CA GLU A 216 18.16 18.22 -24.99
C GLU A 216 17.18 17.46 -24.08
N LEU A 217 17.58 16.29 -23.55
CA LEU A 217 16.77 15.53 -22.59
C LEU A 217 16.67 16.23 -21.21
N GLU A 218 17.72 16.91 -20.76
CA GLU A 218 17.70 17.73 -19.54
C GLU A 218 16.70 18.87 -19.68
N LYS A 219 16.72 19.59 -20.80
CA LYS A 219 15.73 20.65 -21.10
C LYS A 219 14.30 20.12 -21.14
N GLN A 220 14.05 18.97 -21.78
CA GLN A 220 12.73 18.35 -21.81
C GLN A 220 12.25 17.92 -20.41
N ASN A 221 13.17 17.45 -19.55
CA ASN A 221 12.87 17.16 -18.15
C ASN A 221 12.51 18.42 -17.36
N GLU A 222 13.19 19.56 -17.57
CA GLU A 222 12.83 20.83 -16.94
C GLU A 222 11.43 21.31 -17.34
N GLU A 223 11.09 21.23 -18.63
CA GLU A 223 9.74 21.57 -19.15
C GLU A 223 8.65 20.63 -18.56
N LEU A 224 8.93 19.33 -18.48
CA LEU A 224 8.03 18.35 -17.85
C LEU A 224 7.87 18.58 -16.35
N VAL A 225 8.94 18.93 -15.63
CA VAL A 225 8.87 19.28 -14.20
C VAL A 225 8.06 20.57 -14.00
N ALA A 226 8.26 21.59 -14.84
CA ALA A 226 7.47 22.81 -14.80
C ALA A 226 5.97 22.51 -14.99
N SER A 227 5.62 21.72 -16.01
CA SER A 227 4.24 21.28 -16.27
C SER A 227 3.66 20.49 -15.09
N ALA A 228 4.40 19.51 -14.55
CA ALA A 228 3.98 18.72 -13.40
C ALA A 228 3.76 19.58 -12.13
N THR A 229 4.59 20.60 -11.89
CA THR A 229 4.37 21.54 -10.77
C THR A 229 3.15 22.43 -10.98
N HIS A 230 2.82 22.80 -12.23
CA HIS A 230 1.60 23.52 -12.56
C HIS A 230 0.37 22.67 -12.26
N SER A 231 0.27 21.47 -12.84
CA SER A 231 -0.86 20.56 -12.59
C SER A 231 -1.00 20.18 -11.11
N LYS A 232 0.12 20.03 -10.38
CA LYS A 232 0.08 19.80 -8.92
C LYS A 232 -0.54 20.97 -8.14
N ARG A 233 -0.29 22.22 -8.57
CA ARG A 233 -0.93 23.42 -7.99
C ARG A 233 -2.42 23.48 -8.32
N GLU A 234 -2.81 23.13 -9.53
CA GLU A 234 -4.23 23.06 -9.91
C GLU A 234 -4.99 21.98 -9.11
N VAL A 235 -4.41 20.79 -8.97
CA VAL A 235 -4.98 19.72 -8.12
C VAL A 235 -5.12 20.18 -6.67
N SER A 236 -4.18 20.96 -6.12
CA SER A 236 -4.31 21.53 -4.77
C SER A 236 -5.51 22.47 -4.65
N LYS A 237 -5.69 23.38 -5.61
CA LYS A 237 -6.84 24.32 -5.64
C LYS A 237 -8.17 23.58 -5.75
N LEU A 238 -8.27 22.62 -6.68
CA LEU A 238 -9.47 21.80 -6.84
C LEU A 238 -9.77 20.96 -5.59
N GLN A 239 -8.74 20.52 -4.86
CA GLN A 239 -8.92 19.80 -3.60
C GLN A 239 -9.46 20.72 -2.49
N GLU A 240 -9.05 21.98 -2.44
CA GLU A 240 -9.58 23.02 -1.55
C GLU A 240 -11.05 23.34 -1.89
N GLU A 241 -11.38 23.55 -3.17
CA GLU A 241 -12.76 23.76 -3.65
C GLU A 241 -13.68 22.57 -3.32
N VAL A 242 -13.21 21.33 -3.55
CA VAL A 242 -13.96 20.10 -3.21
C VAL A 242 -14.21 19.97 -1.70
N ASN A 243 -13.30 20.48 -0.86
CA ASN A 243 -13.50 20.46 0.59
C ASN A 243 -14.55 21.50 1.02
N ALA A 244 -14.47 22.73 0.49
CA ALA A 244 -15.47 23.78 0.76
C ALA A 244 -16.89 23.35 0.32
N LEU A 245 -17.04 22.74 -0.85
CA LEU A 245 -18.33 22.22 -1.34
C LEU A 245 -18.89 21.08 -0.48
N LYS A 246 -18.05 20.26 0.15
CA LYS A 246 -18.49 19.23 1.11
C LYS A 246 -19.02 19.85 2.40
N GLU A 247 -18.38 20.91 2.88
CA GLU A 247 -18.83 21.65 4.07
C GLU A 247 -20.18 22.32 3.80
N GLU A 248 -20.33 23.05 2.69
CA GLU A 248 -21.61 23.67 2.28
C GLU A 248 -22.73 22.62 2.13
N LYS A 249 -22.42 21.45 1.54
CA LYS A 249 -23.39 20.34 1.43
C LYS A 249 -23.81 19.80 2.80
N ALA A 250 -22.86 19.61 3.72
CA ALA A 250 -23.15 19.15 5.07
C ALA A 250 -23.97 20.17 5.90
N GLU A 251 -23.82 21.47 5.64
CA GLU A 251 -24.68 22.50 6.22
C GLU A 251 -26.10 22.48 5.65
N LYS A 252 -26.25 22.33 4.33
CA LYS A 252 -27.57 22.18 3.69
C LYS A 252 -28.33 20.95 4.21
N GLU A 253 -27.67 19.79 4.29
CA GLU A 253 -28.27 18.56 4.83
C GLU A 253 -28.73 18.72 6.30
N LYS A 254 -27.98 19.47 7.12
CA LYS A 254 -28.40 19.83 8.50
C LYS A 254 -29.61 20.76 8.51
N ALA A 255 -29.63 21.76 7.63
CA ALA A 255 -30.74 22.72 7.52
C ALA A 255 -32.04 22.05 7.06
N GLU A 256 -31.98 21.20 6.03
CA GLU A 256 -33.13 20.41 5.55
C GLU A 256 -33.69 19.49 6.64
N LYS A 257 -32.80 18.84 7.41
CA LYS A 257 -33.22 18.01 8.54
C LYS A 257 -33.93 18.83 9.63
N LEU A 258 -33.40 20.00 9.99
CA LEU A 258 -34.01 20.90 10.98
C LEU A 258 -35.38 21.42 10.51
N GLU A 259 -35.53 21.72 9.22
CA GLU A 259 -36.80 22.14 8.62
C GLU A 259 -37.84 20.99 8.65
N ALA A 260 -37.41 19.77 8.34
CA ALA A 260 -38.26 18.58 8.43
C ALA A 260 -38.72 18.29 9.87
N GLU A 261 -37.81 18.42 10.85
CA GLU A 261 -38.14 18.29 12.28
C GLU A 261 -39.12 19.38 12.75
N ARG A 262 -38.94 20.64 12.32
CA ARG A 262 -39.86 21.74 12.60
C ARG A 262 -41.26 21.49 12.02
N LYS A 263 -41.35 21.09 10.75
CA LYS A 263 -42.64 20.75 10.10
C LYS A 263 -43.34 19.59 10.81
N ALA A 264 -42.58 18.59 11.25
CA ALA A 264 -43.11 17.45 12.01
C ALA A 264 -43.58 17.85 13.43
N ALA A 265 -42.98 18.86 14.05
CA ALA A 265 -43.45 19.42 15.32
C ALA A 265 -44.75 20.21 15.16
N GLU A 266 -44.82 21.09 14.15
CA GLU A 266 -45.99 21.91 13.84
C GLU A 266 -47.23 21.06 13.50
N GLN A 267 -47.05 19.98 12.73
CA GLN A 267 -48.12 19.00 12.47
C GLN A 267 -48.63 18.29 13.73
N LYS A 268 -47.76 18.03 14.72
CA LYS A 268 -48.17 17.44 16.00
C LYS A 268 -48.95 18.43 16.85
N GLU A 269 -48.55 19.71 16.85
CA GLU A 269 -49.24 20.76 17.60
C GLU A 269 -50.67 20.98 17.08
N VAL A 270 -50.85 21.08 15.76
CA VAL A 270 -52.18 21.15 15.12
C VAL A 270 -53.04 19.93 15.47
N ALA A 271 -52.47 18.72 15.48
CA ALA A 271 -53.19 17.50 15.85
C ALA A 271 -53.64 17.48 17.33
N ILE A 272 -52.85 18.07 18.24
CA ILE A 272 -53.19 18.21 19.66
C ILE A 272 -54.32 19.22 19.85
N GLU A 273 -54.29 20.36 19.14
CA GLU A 273 -55.36 21.36 19.20
C GLU A 273 -56.70 20.76 18.72
N ASP A 274 -56.70 20.02 17.60
CA ASP A 274 -57.90 19.43 17.01
C ASP A 274 -58.54 18.34 17.92
N ASP A 275 -57.73 17.51 18.58
CA ASP A 275 -58.22 16.55 19.58
C ASP A 275 -58.78 17.26 20.82
N SER A 276 -58.13 18.33 21.30
CA SER A 276 -58.66 19.16 22.39
C SER A 276 -60.00 19.80 22.02
N GLY A 277 -60.15 20.23 20.76
CA GLY A 277 -61.36 20.79 20.19
C GLY A 277 -62.50 19.77 20.09
N ARG A 278 -62.19 18.54 19.65
CA ARG A 278 -63.14 17.41 19.66
C ARG A 278 -63.61 17.07 21.07
N LYS A 279 -62.70 16.95 22.04
CA LYS A 279 -63.03 16.66 23.44
C LYS A 279 -63.95 17.72 24.05
N LYS A 280 -63.65 19.01 23.85
CA LYS A 280 -64.51 20.14 24.28
C LYS A 280 -65.89 20.13 23.60
N LYS A 281 -65.98 19.83 22.30
CA LYS A 281 -67.27 19.70 21.57
C LYS A 281 -68.09 18.50 22.03
N GLY A 282 -67.45 17.36 22.30
CA GLY A 282 -68.08 16.15 22.84
C GLY A 282 -68.70 16.40 24.22
N LEU A 283 -67.95 17.01 25.14
CA LEU A 283 -68.41 17.32 26.49
C LEU A 283 -69.63 18.26 26.51
N LYS A 284 -69.64 19.30 25.66
CA LYS A 284 -70.81 20.18 25.46
C LYS A 284 -72.04 19.45 24.92
N ARG A 285 -71.87 18.43 24.06
CA ARG A 285 -72.97 17.59 23.56
C ARG A 285 -73.58 16.72 24.65
N VAL A 286 -72.76 16.12 25.52
CA VAL A 286 -73.22 15.32 26.66
C VAL A 286 -74.04 16.19 27.63
N PHE A 287 -73.52 17.37 28.01
CA PHE A 287 -74.23 18.30 28.88
C PHE A 287 -75.57 18.77 28.30
N LYS A 288 -75.62 19.08 26.99
CA LYS A 288 -76.87 19.51 26.31
C LYS A 288 -77.90 18.36 26.15
N GLY A 289 -77.46 17.10 26.22
CA GLY A 289 -78.36 15.94 26.25
C GLY A 289 -79.01 15.68 27.60
N MET A 290 -78.33 16.05 28.70
CA MET A 290 -78.77 15.75 30.08
C MET A 290 -79.82 16.74 30.61
N PHE A 291 -79.89 17.95 30.04
CA PHE A 291 -80.90 18.97 30.36
C PHE A 291 -81.92 19.14 29.21
N LYS A 292 -82.76 18.13 28.98
CA LYS A 292 -84.04 18.31 28.26
C LYS A 292 -85.17 18.46 29.29
N PRO A 293 -85.86 19.61 29.39
CA PRO A 293 -87.02 19.73 30.26
C PRO A 293 -88.14 18.80 29.75
N LYS A 294 -88.73 18.02 30.65
CA LYS A 294 -89.94 17.24 30.36
C LYS A 294 -91.11 18.22 30.18
N THR A 295 -91.45 18.52 28.93
CA THR A 295 -92.68 19.24 28.59
C THR A 295 -93.88 18.39 28.97
N LYS A 296 -94.73 18.90 29.87
CA LYS A 296 -96.02 18.30 30.22
C LYS A 296 -97.06 18.64 29.15
N ALA A 297 -97.73 17.64 28.61
CA ALA A 297 -99.12 17.63 28.17
C ALA A 297 -99.53 16.16 28.04
#